data_AF-A0A4U9VX43-F1
#
_entry.id   AF-A0A4U9VX43-F1
#
_cell.length_a   1.000
_cell.length_b   1.000
_cell.length_c   1.000
_cell.angle_alpha   90.00
_cell.angle_beta   90.00
_cell.angle_gamma   90.00
#
_symmetry.space_group_name_H-M   'P 1'
#
loop_
_entity.id
_entity.type
_entity.pdbx_description
1 polymer ?
#
loop_
_entity_poly.entity_id
_entity_poly.type
_entity_poly.pdbx_seq_one_letter_code
_entity_poly.pdbx_strand_id
1 'polypeptide(L)'
;MKIYFISFFAVFISLGSCKQKSKQQSEKSNNTDTSQVSGVTDSLVSVDFNMDRIPVSAQDIGIFPYLSTPSGYRYADEKQKTLEEKYFFYNDSLVRKVSGQYFHATIFSQGDAFEDTYLVGEYKKAIANLGGIEIYSGGLPSRADELIKKENPAYVSDMYDPRPYKYKQFLIRTPKENIWIELCHGLNADQVDLTVVKETATNENEISKKHPDKAKG
;
A
#
# COMPACT_ATOMS: atom_id res chain seq x y z
N MET A 1 -34.81 -58.40 3.13
CA MET A 1 -33.82 -57.81 4.06
C MET A 1 -32.82 -58.89 4.44
N LYS A 2 -31.54 -58.73 4.10
CA LYS A 2 -30.42 -59.51 4.64
C LYS A 2 -29.13 -59.01 4.00
N ILE A 3 -28.34 -58.24 4.75
CA ILE A 3 -26.90 -58.13 4.51
C ILE A 3 -26.23 -58.10 5.87
N TYR A 4 -25.56 -59.19 6.20
CA TYR A 4 -24.49 -59.26 7.19
C TYR A 4 -23.33 -59.95 6.48
N PHE A 5 -22.12 -59.38 6.54
CA PHE A 5 -20.99 -60.03 7.21
C PHE A 5 -19.77 -59.11 7.20
N ILE A 6 -19.28 -58.83 8.40
CA ILE A 6 -17.98 -58.24 8.69
C ILE A 6 -16.91 -59.29 8.36
N SER A 7 -15.86 -58.93 7.66
CA SER A 7 -14.61 -59.70 7.64
C SER A 7 -13.42 -58.77 7.76
N PHE A 8 -12.76 -58.94 8.90
CA PHE A 8 -11.52 -58.36 9.34
C PHE A 8 -10.38 -59.18 8.72
N PHE A 9 -9.47 -58.57 7.96
CA PHE A 9 -8.19 -59.20 7.63
C PHE A 9 -7.08 -58.16 7.76
N ALA A 10 -6.40 -58.23 8.90
CA ALA A 10 -5.06 -57.69 9.09
C ALA A 10 -4.03 -58.69 8.51
N VAL A 11 -2.89 -58.21 8.01
CA VAL A 11 -1.51 -58.66 8.36
C VAL A 11 -0.46 -58.29 7.28
N PHE A 12 0.51 -57.47 7.73
CA PHE A 12 1.98 -57.46 7.57
C PHE A 12 2.76 -56.98 6.31
N ILE A 13 3.51 -55.89 6.57
CA ILE A 13 4.98 -55.66 6.50
C ILE A 13 5.77 -56.02 5.23
N SER A 14 6.45 -55.02 4.68
CA SER A 14 7.87 -55.14 4.29
C SER A 14 8.64 -53.83 4.51
N LEU A 15 9.83 -53.99 5.10
CA LEU A 15 10.84 -52.99 5.43
C LEU A 15 11.68 -52.66 4.18
N GLY A 16 11.89 -51.38 3.90
CA GLY A 16 12.88 -50.90 2.93
C GLY A 16 13.96 -50.07 3.62
N SER A 17 15.06 -50.72 4.01
CA SER A 17 16.25 -50.13 4.60
C SER A 17 17.26 -49.78 3.50
N CYS A 18 17.79 -48.55 3.51
CA CYS A 18 19.14 -48.27 2.99
C CYS A 18 19.73 -47.04 3.71
N LYS A 19 20.50 -47.32 4.77
CA LYS A 19 21.58 -46.47 5.26
C LYS A 19 22.88 -47.02 4.67
N GLN A 20 23.66 -46.20 3.97
CA GLN A 20 25.06 -46.50 3.67
C GLN A 20 25.95 -45.41 4.24
N LYS A 21 26.91 -45.82 5.07
CA LYS A 21 27.93 -44.94 5.66
C LYS A 21 29.32 -45.57 5.46
N SER A 22 30.22 -44.76 4.91
CA SER A 22 31.68 -44.68 5.10
C SER A 22 32.63 -45.79 4.61
N LYS A 23 33.63 -45.38 3.80
CA LYS A 23 35.07 -45.51 4.14
C LYS A 23 35.93 -44.47 3.37
N GLN A 24 36.82 -43.80 4.10
CA GLN A 24 37.85 -42.82 3.68
C GLN A 24 39.09 -43.49 3.04
N GLN A 25 39.89 -42.74 2.25
CA GLN A 25 41.27 -42.33 2.60
C GLN A 25 41.95 -41.43 1.52
N SER A 26 42.58 -40.33 2.01
CA SER A 26 43.72 -39.45 1.60
C SER A 26 44.23 -39.42 0.14
N GLU A 27 44.76 -38.35 -0.46
CA GLU A 27 45.58 -37.16 -0.08
C GLU A 27 45.58 -36.24 -1.34
N LYS A 28 45.67 -34.89 -1.39
CA LYS A 28 46.75 -33.97 -0.98
C LYS A 28 46.40 -32.53 -1.45
N SER A 29 46.97 -31.52 -0.78
CA SER A 29 47.41 -30.21 -1.32
C SER A 29 46.64 -28.91 -0.94
N ASN A 30 47.23 -28.25 0.07
CA ASN A 30 47.61 -26.82 0.17
C ASN A 30 46.58 -25.66 0.21
N ASN A 31 46.77 -24.89 1.30
CA ASN A 31 46.77 -23.43 1.46
C ASN A 31 45.44 -22.65 1.63
N THR A 32 45.35 -22.07 2.84
CA THR A 32 45.07 -20.65 3.17
C THR A 32 43.81 -20.01 2.58
N ASP A 33 42.83 -19.66 3.43
CA ASP A 33 42.73 -18.28 3.92
C ASP A 33 41.75 -18.11 5.09
N THR A 34 42.09 -17.18 5.98
CA THR A 34 41.24 -16.71 7.06
C THR A 34 40.31 -15.64 6.50
N SER A 35 39.02 -15.71 6.79
CA SER A 35 38.11 -14.57 6.60
C SER A 35 37.02 -14.55 7.65
N GLN A 36 37.39 -13.86 8.72
CA GLN A 36 36.60 -13.00 9.59
C GLN A 36 35.26 -12.54 8.98
N VAL A 37 34.14 -12.99 9.54
CA VAL A 37 32.82 -12.38 9.30
C VAL A 37 32.67 -11.23 10.29
N SER A 38 33.15 -10.06 9.85
CA SER A 38 32.80 -8.78 10.45
C SER A 38 31.32 -8.49 10.22
N GLY A 39 30.67 -7.97 11.26
CA GLY A 39 29.26 -7.65 11.26
C GLY A 39 28.86 -6.69 10.15
N VAL A 40 27.71 -6.97 9.55
CA VAL A 40 26.95 -5.97 8.80
C VAL A 40 25.81 -5.58 9.72
N THR A 41 26.02 -4.50 10.47
CA THR A 41 24.92 -3.70 10.99
C THR A 41 24.09 -3.31 9.78
N ASP A 42 22.85 -3.79 9.75
CA ASP A 42 21.84 -3.42 8.77
C ASP A 42 21.61 -1.91 8.91
N SER A 43 22.37 -1.14 8.14
CA SER A 43 22.22 0.30 8.07
C SER A 43 20.98 0.55 7.25
N LEU A 44 19.82 0.55 7.92
CA LEU A 44 18.60 1.16 7.43
C LEU A 44 18.89 2.64 7.22
N VAL A 45 19.42 2.98 6.04
CA VAL A 45 19.47 4.35 5.58
C VAL A 45 18.03 4.74 5.36
N SER A 46 17.46 5.52 6.29
CA SER A 46 16.22 6.22 6.07
C SER A 46 16.44 7.14 4.88
N VAL A 47 16.05 6.69 3.68
CA VAL A 47 15.98 7.57 2.53
C VAL A 47 14.85 8.54 2.84
N ASP A 48 15.21 9.71 3.34
CA ASP A 48 14.26 10.79 3.56
C ASP A 48 13.49 11.05 2.27
N PHE A 49 12.17 11.00 2.39
CA PHE A 49 11.30 11.39 1.30
C PHE A 49 11.49 12.88 1.04
N ASN A 50 12.12 13.21 -0.08
CA ASN A 50 12.36 14.59 -0.48
C ASN A 50 11.35 15.01 -1.55
N MET A 51 10.35 15.78 -1.12
CA MET A 51 9.30 16.31 -2.00
C MET A 51 9.87 17.21 -3.11
N ASP A 52 10.99 17.88 -2.90
CA ASP A 52 11.63 18.77 -3.87
C ASP A 52 12.20 18.03 -5.07
N ARG A 53 12.42 16.71 -4.95
CA ARG A 53 12.86 15.86 -6.07
C ARG A 53 11.71 15.42 -6.98
N ILE A 54 10.47 15.63 -6.57
CA ILE A 54 9.30 15.32 -7.39
C ILE A 54 9.06 16.46 -8.37
N PRO A 55 8.99 16.19 -9.68
CA PRO A 55 8.79 17.22 -10.69
C PRO A 55 7.45 17.94 -10.49
N VAL A 56 7.44 19.24 -10.78
CA VAL A 56 6.22 20.03 -10.84
C VAL A 56 5.63 19.87 -12.24
N SER A 57 4.40 19.36 -12.32
CA SER A 57 3.65 19.24 -13.55
C SER A 57 3.24 20.62 -14.07
N ALA A 58 3.43 20.82 -15.38
CA ALA A 58 2.94 21.98 -16.11
C ALA A 58 1.64 21.69 -16.87
N GLN A 59 1.08 20.49 -16.72
CA GLN A 59 -0.14 20.08 -17.40
C GLN A 59 -1.37 20.78 -16.82
N ASP A 60 -2.40 20.94 -17.66
CA ASP A 60 -3.73 21.28 -17.16
C ASP A 60 -4.32 20.05 -16.46
N ILE A 61 -4.48 20.16 -15.14
CA ILE A 61 -5.00 19.09 -14.28
C ILE A 61 -6.52 18.96 -14.33
N GLY A 62 -7.23 19.95 -14.90
CA GLY A 62 -8.68 19.99 -14.95
C GLY A 62 -9.34 20.35 -13.61
N ILE A 63 -10.56 19.85 -13.41
CA ILE A 63 -11.39 20.16 -12.23
C ILE A 63 -11.38 18.99 -11.25
N PHE A 64 -11.37 19.30 -9.95
CA PHE A 64 -11.49 18.30 -8.89
C PHE A 64 -12.75 17.42 -9.10
N PRO A 65 -12.67 16.08 -8.99
CA PRO A 65 -11.56 15.26 -8.47
C PRO A 65 -10.50 14.83 -9.50
N TYR A 66 -10.42 15.51 -10.64
CA TYR A 66 -9.41 15.40 -11.71
C TYR A 66 -9.43 14.10 -12.53
N LEU A 67 -10.02 13.04 -11.99
CA LEU A 67 -10.10 11.73 -12.63
C LEU A 67 -11.55 11.34 -12.91
N SER A 68 -11.77 10.76 -14.08
CA SER A 68 -13.01 10.07 -14.46
C SER A 68 -12.79 8.56 -14.50
N THR A 69 -13.86 7.78 -14.45
CA THR A 69 -13.75 6.34 -14.66
C THR A 69 -13.41 6.01 -16.11
N PRO A 70 -12.59 4.97 -16.37
CA PRO A 70 -12.43 4.42 -17.70
C PRO A 70 -13.77 3.87 -18.25
N SER A 71 -13.86 3.72 -19.56
CA SER A 71 -15.05 3.14 -20.20
C SER A 71 -15.35 1.74 -19.62
N GLY A 72 -16.64 1.47 -19.36
CA GLY A 72 -17.10 0.22 -18.74
C GLY A 72 -17.04 0.21 -17.22
N TYR A 73 -16.66 1.32 -16.58
CA TYR A 73 -16.61 1.47 -15.12
C TYR A 73 -17.42 2.68 -14.66
N ARG A 74 -17.88 2.64 -13.42
CA ARG A 74 -18.67 3.70 -12.78
C ARG A 74 -18.23 3.93 -11.34
N TYR A 75 -18.41 5.16 -10.87
CA TYR A 75 -18.35 5.47 -9.45
C TYR A 75 -19.59 4.95 -8.71
N ALA A 76 -19.40 4.71 -7.42
CA ALA A 76 -20.41 4.42 -6.41
C ALA A 76 -19.92 4.97 -5.07
N ASP A 77 -20.86 5.11 -4.13
CA ASP A 77 -20.59 5.49 -2.74
C ASP A 77 -19.77 6.78 -2.57
N GLU A 78 -19.94 7.71 -3.51
CA GLU A 78 -19.15 8.94 -3.57
C GLU A 78 -19.25 9.75 -2.27
N LYS A 79 -18.09 10.17 -1.76
CA LYS A 79 -17.96 11.09 -0.62
C LYS A 79 -17.16 12.31 -1.05
N GLN A 80 -17.67 13.48 -0.72
CA GLN A 80 -16.96 14.75 -0.89
C GLN A 80 -16.92 15.49 0.43
N LYS A 81 -15.73 15.92 0.84
CA LYS A 81 -15.50 16.68 2.07
C LYS A 81 -14.64 17.89 1.73
N THR A 82 -14.96 19.05 2.31
CA THR A 82 -14.17 20.27 2.13
C THR A 82 -12.81 20.17 2.82
N LEU A 83 -12.73 19.39 3.90
CA LEU A 83 -11.52 19.07 4.63
C LEU A 83 -11.63 17.65 5.19
N GLU A 84 -10.60 16.85 4.94
CA GLU A 84 -10.37 15.54 5.55
C GLU A 84 -8.86 15.35 5.70
N GLU A 85 -8.46 14.50 6.65
CA GLU A 85 -7.06 14.09 6.79
C GLU A 85 -6.89 12.62 6.40
N LYS A 86 -5.92 12.32 5.53
CA LYS A 86 -5.62 10.96 5.12
C LYS A 86 -4.12 10.67 5.17
N TYR A 87 -3.77 9.43 5.50
CA TYR A 87 -2.38 8.99 5.42
C TYR A 87 -2.01 8.57 4.00
N PHE A 88 -0.88 9.09 3.56
CA PHE A 88 -0.11 8.61 2.42
C PHE A 88 1.25 8.14 2.92
N PHE A 89 1.85 7.16 2.27
CA PHE A 89 3.08 6.54 2.71
C PHE A 89 4.03 6.32 1.54
N TYR A 90 5.32 6.33 1.82
CA TYR A 90 6.40 6.14 0.84
C TYR A 90 7.13 4.82 1.03
N ASN A 91 7.21 4.39 2.29
CA ASN A 91 7.79 3.13 2.74
C ASN A 91 7.32 2.88 4.19
N ASP A 92 7.82 1.81 4.81
CA ASP A 92 7.45 1.43 6.17
C ASP A 92 7.75 2.46 7.25
N SER A 93 8.68 3.39 7.03
CA SER A 93 9.06 4.41 8.02
C SER A 93 8.46 5.78 7.73
N LEU A 94 8.06 6.06 6.50
CA LEU A 94 7.64 7.38 6.06
C LEU A 94 6.14 7.40 5.72
N VAL A 95 5.35 7.71 6.75
CA VAL A 95 3.91 7.92 6.66
C VAL A 95 3.62 9.41 6.89
N ARG A 96 2.99 10.06 5.91
CA ARG A 96 2.58 11.46 5.95
C ARG A 96 1.08 11.55 6.09
N LYS A 97 0.62 12.35 7.04
CA LYS A 97 -0.78 12.78 7.08
C LYS A 97 -0.95 14.01 6.19
N VAL A 98 -1.92 13.96 5.30
CA VAL A 98 -2.23 15.04 4.35
C VAL A 98 -3.65 15.51 4.63
N SER A 99 -3.83 16.82 4.77
CA SER A 99 -5.12 17.44 5.03
C SER A 99 -5.55 18.28 3.81
N GLY A 100 -6.79 18.14 3.37
CA GLY A 100 -7.22 18.83 2.15
C GLY A 100 -8.66 18.55 1.72
N GLN A 101 -9.05 19.12 0.58
CA GLN A 101 -10.32 18.79 -0.05
C GLN A 101 -10.28 17.34 -0.52
N TYR A 102 -11.30 16.57 -0.16
CA TYR A 102 -11.30 15.13 -0.24
C TYR A 102 -12.44 14.61 -1.10
N PHE A 103 -12.11 13.65 -1.95
CA PHE A 103 -13.03 12.86 -2.73
C PHE A 103 -12.70 11.39 -2.54
N HIS A 104 -13.73 10.57 -2.38
CA HIS A 104 -13.63 9.13 -2.38
C HIS A 104 -14.77 8.54 -3.20
N ALA A 105 -14.48 7.47 -3.93
CA ALA A 105 -15.49 6.67 -4.60
C ALA A 105 -15.04 5.21 -4.70
N THR A 106 -16.01 4.31 -4.60
CA THR A 106 -15.85 2.92 -4.99
C THR A 106 -16.07 2.77 -6.49
N ILE A 107 -15.20 2.06 -7.18
CA ILE A 107 -15.30 1.85 -8.63
C ILE A 107 -15.70 0.42 -8.91
N PHE A 108 -16.81 0.26 -9.64
CA PHE A 108 -17.33 -1.04 -10.06
C PHE A 108 -17.32 -1.17 -11.59
N SER A 109 -17.22 -2.41 -12.07
CA SER A 109 -17.50 -2.74 -13.47
C SER A 109 -19.00 -2.52 -13.76
N GLN A 110 -19.29 -2.07 -14.98
CA GLN A 110 -20.65 -2.04 -15.53
C GLN A 110 -20.98 -3.31 -16.33
N GLY A 111 -19.98 -4.18 -16.58
CA GLY A 111 -20.13 -5.47 -17.24
C GLY A 111 -20.08 -6.64 -16.26
N ASP A 112 -20.10 -7.85 -16.82
CA ASP A 112 -20.17 -9.10 -16.03
C ASP A 112 -18.84 -9.48 -15.36
N ALA A 113 -17.72 -8.91 -15.82
CA ALA A 113 -16.39 -9.19 -15.30
C ALA A 113 -15.74 -7.91 -14.76
N PHE A 114 -15.02 -8.04 -13.64
CA PHE A 114 -14.17 -7.00 -13.10
C PHE A 114 -12.71 -7.28 -13.48
N GLU A 115 -12.08 -6.33 -14.17
CA GLU A 115 -10.70 -6.45 -14.63
C GLU A 115 -9.78 -5.48 -13.88
N ASP A 116 -9.35 -5.88 -12.69
CA ASP A 116 -8.53 -5.05 -11.78
C ASP A 116 -7.28 -4.49 -12.46
N THR A 117 -6.60 -5.33 -13.24
CA THR A 117 -5.34 -5.01 -13.92
C THR A 117 -5.54 -3.95 -14.99
N TYR A 118 -6.64 -4.04 -15.75
CA TYR A 118 -7.01 -3.03 -16.74
C TYR A 118 -7.37 -1.71 -16.04
N LEU A 119 -8.29 -1.75 -15.07
CA LEU A 119 -8.77 -0.56 -14.37
C LEU A 119 -7.62 0.23 -13.72
N VAL A 120 -6.78 -0.46 -12.93
CA VAL A 120 -5.62 0.14 -12.28
C VAL A 120 -4.62 0.66 -13.31
N GLY A 121 -4.43 -0.06 -14.42
CA GLY A 121 -3.58 0.37 -15.54
C GLY A 121 -4.04 1.67 -16.19
N GLU A 122 -5.35 1.82 -16.42
CA GLU A 122 -5.93 3.03 -17.01
C GLU A 122 -5.83 4.22 -16.06
N TYR A 123 -6.09 4.05 -14.77
CA TYR A 123 -5.85 5.13 -13.80
C TYR A 123 -4.38 5.53 -13.72
N LYS A 124 -3.44 4.57 -13.74
CA LYS A 124 -2.01 4.88 -13.78
C LYS A 124 -1.64 5.74 -14.99
N LYS A 125 -2.16 5.40 -16.17
CA LYS A 125 -1.95 6.20 -17.39
C LYS A 125 -2.56 7.60 -17.26
N ALA A 126 -3.80 7.69 -16.78
CA ALA A 126 -4.47 8.97 -16.57
C ALA A 126 -3.68 9.87 -15.61
N ILE A 127 -3.25 9.34 -14.47
CA ILE A 127 -2.44 10.08 -13.48
C ILE A 127 -1.10 10.51 -14.07
N ALA A 128 -0.41 9.64 -14.81
CA ALA A 128 0.85 9.96 -15.46
C ALA A 128 0.68 11.07 -16.52
N ASN A 129 -0.42 11.07 -17.27
CA ASN A 129 -0.73 12.11 -18.25
C ASN A 129 -0.94 13.49 -17.61
N LEU A 130 -1.39 13.53 -16.35
CA LEU A 130 -1.48 14.75 -15.53
C LEU A 130 -0.14 15.14 -14.89
N GLY A 131 0.94 14.39 -15.15
CA GLY A 131 2.27 14.60 -14.57
C GLY A 131 2.43 14.01 -13.17
N GLY A 132 1.55 13.09 -12.77
CA GLY A 132 1.66 12.39 -11.51
C GLY A 132 2.72 11.29 -11.54
N ILE A 133 3.32 11.03 -10.38
CA ILE A 133 4.24 9.92 -10.19
C ILE A 133 3.71 8.95 -9.13
N GLU A 134 4.02 7.66 -9.29
CA GLU A 134 3.77 6.66 -8.25
C GLU A 134 4.80 6.87 -7.12
N ILE A 135 4.30 7.08 -5.90
CA ILE A 135 5.12 7.27 -4.70
C ILE A 135 5.15 6.04 -3.81
N TYR A 136 4.19 5.13 -3.99
CA TYR A 136 4.13 3.85 -3.30
C TYR A 136 3.30 2.82 -4.05
N SER A 137 3.74 1.56 -4.00
CA SER A 137 2.95 0.41 -4.42
C SER A 137 3.29 -0.78 -3.52
N GLY A 138 2.28 -1.35 -2.86
CA GLY A 138 2.52 -2.42 -1.88
C GLY A 138 1.28 -2.71 -1.03
N GLY A 139 1.48 -3.41 0.10
CA GLY A 139 0.45 -3.60 1.11
C GLY A 139 0.31 -2.39 2.04
N LEU A 140 -0.41 -2.53 3.16
CA LEU A 140 -0.42 -1.51 4.21
C LEU A 140 0.89 -1.57 5.01
N PRO A 141 1.71 -0.50 5.04
CA PRO A 141 2.91 -0.46 5.87
C PRO A 141 2.60 -0.65 7.36
N SER A 142 3.47 -1.33 8.12
CA SER A 142 3.23 -1.60 9.55
C SER A 142 3.06 -0.31 10.37
N ARG A 143 3.88 0.71 10.10
CA ARG A 143 3.76 2.02 10.75
C ARG A 143 2.43 2.72 10.42
N ALA A 144 1.96 2.59 9.19
CA ALA A 144 0.68 3.16 8.77
C ALA A 144 -0.47 2.42 9.48
N ASP A 145 -0.42 1.09 9.56
CA ASP A 145 -1.42 0.31 10.30
C ASP A 145 -1.49 0.69 11.78
N GLU A 146 -0.35 0.85 12.44
CA GLU A 146 -0.28 1.33 13.83
C GLU A 146 -0.95 2.71 14.00
N LEU A 147 -0.62 3.67 13.12
CA LEU A 147 -1.19 5.01 13.15
C LEU A 147 -2.71 4.99 12.93
N ILE A 148 -3.17 4.25 11.94
CA ILE A 148 -4.60 4.12 11.62
C ILE A 148 -5.35 3.45 12.78
N LYS A 149 -4.79 2.41 13.41
CA LYS A 149 -5.38 1.77 14.59
C LYS A 149 -5.46 2.72 15.78
N LYS A 150 -4.40 3.50 16.02
CA LYS A 150 -4.29 4.42 17.14
C LYS A 150 -5.24 5.62 17.01
N GLU A 151 -5.28 6.21 15.82
CA GLU A 151 -5.99 7.48 15.60
C GLU A 151 -7.42 7.29 15.10
N ASN A 152 -7.74 6.11 14.56
CA ASN A 152 -9.05 5.77 14.01
C ASN A 152 -9.62 6.86 13.08
N PRO A 153 -8.88 7.23 12.02
CA PRO A 153 -9.23 8.38 11.19
C PRO A 153 -10.53 8.13 10.41
N ALA A 154 -11.31 9.20 10.22
CA ALA A 154 -12.66 9.11 9.64
C ALA A 154 -12.69 8.55 8.21
N TYR A 155 -11.66 8.79 7.39
CA TYR A 155 -11.61 8.27 6.03
C TYR A 155 -11.67 6.74 5.95
N VAL A 156 -11.30 6.03 7.02
CA VAL A 156 -11.31 4.56 7.05
C VAL A 156 -12.71 4.00 6.87
N SER A 157 -13.75 4.71 7.34
CA SER A 157 -15.14 4.28 7.15
C SER A 157 -15.69 4.58 5.75
N ASP A 158 -14.98 5.39 4.95
CA ASP A 158 -15.38 5.63 3.56
C ASP A 158 -14.95 4.47 2.66
N MET A 159 -13.87 3.77 3.03
CA MET A 159 -13.27 2.67 2.26
C MET A 159 -14.10 1.39 2.39
N TYR A 160 -14.19 0.62 1.30
CA TYR A 160 -14.87 -0.67 1.31
C TYR A 160 -14.18 -1.69 2.23
N ASP A 161 -12.86 -1.80 2.08
CA ASP A 161 -12.01 -2.56 2.99
C ASP A 161 -11.27 -1.55 3.88
N PRO A 162 -11.52 -1.52 5.21
CA PRO A 162 -10.78 -0.67 6.14
C PRO A 162 -9.27 -0.97 6.20
N ARG A 163 -8.84 -2.14 5.72
CA ARG A 163 -7.44 -2.59 5.65
C ARG A 163 -7.16 -3.29 4.30
N PRO A 164 -7.20 -2.56 3.17
CA PRO A 164 -6.92 -3.10 1.85
C PRO A 164 -5.58 -3.81 1.77
N TYR A 165 -5.54 -4.82 0.89
CA TYR A 165 -4.35 -5.64 0.69
C TYR A 165 -3.36 -5.02 -0.28
N LYS A 166 -3.85 -4.18 -1.20
CA LYS A 166 -3.05 -3.56 -2.25
C LYS A 166 -3.32 -2.07 -2.27
N TYR A 167 -2.25 -1.30 -2.24
CA TYR A 167 -2.22 0.14 -2.36
C TYR A 167 -1.37 0.55 -3.56
N LYS A 168 -1.82 1.60 -4.23
CA LYS A 168 -1.01 2.43 -5.11
C LYS A 168 -1.28 3.87 -4.77
N GLN A 169 -0.24 4.61 -4.43
CA GLN A 169 -0.35 6.01 -4.09
C GLN A 169 0.48 6.84 -5.05
N PHE A 170 -0.06 7.99 -5.42
CA PHE A 170 0.50 8.89 -6.40
C PHE A 170 0.49 10.32 -5.88
N LEU A 171 1.41 11.11 -6.41
CA LEU A 171 1.48 12.54 -6.16
C LEU A 171 1.60 13.29 -7.50
N ILE A 172 0.72 14.26 -7.71
CA ILE A 172 0.85 15.29 -8.73
C ILE A 172 1.22 16.58 -8.02
N ARG A 173 2.39 17.15 -8.33
CA ARG A 173 2.74 18.50 -7.88
C ARG A 173 2.40 19.49 -8.98
N THR A 174 1.76 20.60 -8.63
CA THR A 174 1.56 21.74 -9.53
C THR A 174 2.15 22.99 -8.90
N PRO A 175 2.27 24.11 -9.63
CA PRO A 175 2.70 25.38 -9.04
C PRO A 175 1.76 25.91 -7.94
N LYS A 176 0.51 25.43 -7.89
CA LYS A 176 -0.53 25.94 -6.98
C LYS A 176 -0.82 25.01 -5.81
N GLU A 177 -0.79 23.70 -6.07
CA GLU A 177 -1.26 22.69 -5.13
C GLU A 177 -0.62 21.33 -5.38
N ASN A 178 -0.63 20.50 -4.34
CA ASN A 178 -0.28 19.09 -4.42
C ASN A 178 -1.56 18.26 -4.40
N ILE A 179 -1.63 17.25 -5.24
CA ILE A 179 -2.77 16.34 -5.35
C ILE A 179 -2.28 14.94 -5.07
N TRP A 180 -2.88 14.32 -4.06
CA TRP A 180 -2.54 13.01 -3.57
C TRP A 180 -3.64 12.04 -3.95
N ILE A 181 -3.27 10.92 -4.57
CA ILE A 181 -4.23 9.98 -5.13
C ILE A 181 -3.89 8.59 -4.59
N GLU A 182 -4.92 7.86 -4.16
CA GLU A 182 -4.80 6.47 -3.74
C GLU A 182 -5.77 5.62 -4.56
N LEU A 183 -5.26 4.50 -5.06
CA LEU A 183 -6.04 3.36 -5.49
C LEU A 183 -5.78 2.25 -4.49
N CYS A 184 -6.83 1.66 -3.92
CA CYS A 184 -6.68 0.50 -3.06
C CYS A 184 -7.82 -0.49 -3.23
N HIS A 185 -7.55 -1.75 -2.92
CA HIS A 185 -8.55 -2.81 -3.02
C HIS A 185 -8.19 -4.02 -2.15
N GLY A 186 -9.24 -4.74 -1.74
CA GLY A 186 -9.14 -5.96 -0.95
C GLY A 186 -8.61 -7.15 -1.75
N LEU A 187 -8.33 -8.25 -1.05
CA LEU A 187 -7.98 -9.51 -1.70
C LEU A 187 -9.21 -10.07 -2.45
N ASN A 188 -9.05 -10.38 -3.74
CA ASN A 188 -10.13 -10.86 -4.62
C ASN A 188 -11.34 -9.90 -4.74
N ALA A 189 -11.11 -8.58 -4.56
CA ALA A 189 -12.15 -7.58 -4.72
C ALA A 189 -12.57 -7.41 -6.19
N ASP A 190 -13.86 -7.25 -6.42
CA ASP A 190 -14.50 -6.89 -7.70
C ASP A 190 -14.73 -5.37 -7.81
N GLN A 191 -13.94 -4.61 -7.05
CA GLN A 191 -14.00 -3.17 -6.94
C GLN A 191 -12.64 -2.59 -6.55
N VAL A 192 -12.45 -1.31 -6.87
CA VAL A 192 -11.28 -0.51 -6.44
C VAL A 192 -11.78 0.78 -5.82
N ASP A 193 -11.23 1.14 -4.67
CA ASP A 193 -11.48 2.44 -4.05
C ASP A 193 -10.50 3.46 -4.64
N LEU A 194 -11.03 4.58 -5.11
CA LEU A 194 -10.26 5.76 -5.51
C LEU A 194 -10.44 6.84 -4.46
N THR A 195 -9.34 7.36 -3.96
CA THR A 195 -9.33 8.56 -3.10
C THR A 195 -8.46 9.64 -3.74
N VAL A 196 -8.93 10.89 -3.70
CA VAL A 196 -8.20 12.08 -4.14
C VAL A 196 -8.22 13.12 -3.03
N VAL A 197 -7.05 13.61 -2.64
CA VAL A 197 -6.87 14.70 -1.69
C VAL A 197 -6.12 15.84 -2.36
N LYS A 198 -6.80 16.97 -2.51
CA LYS A 198 -6.18 18.23 -2.91
C LYS A 198 -5.67 18.93 -1.66
N GLU A 199 -4.36 18.85 -1.43
CA GLU A 199 -3.71 19.30 -0.20
C GLU A 199 -3.93 20.81 0.00
N THR A 200 -4.44 21.17 1.17
CA THR A 200 -4.47 22.56 1.60
C THR A 200 -3.12 22.88 2.23
N ALA A 201 -2.52 24.01 1.85
CA ALA A 201 -1.28 24.46 2.47
C ALA A 201 -1.46 24.52 4.00
N THR A 202 -0.64 23.76 4.73
CA THR A 202 -0.61 23.84 6.19
C THR A 202 -0.04 25.20 6.56
N ASN A 203 -0.88 26.14 6.97
CA ASN A 203 -0.40 27.37 7.61
C ASN A 203 0.12 26.99 9.00
N GLU A 204 1.39 26.60 9.10
CA GLU A 204 2.08 26.34 10.38
C GLU A 204 1.98 27.54 11.35
N ASN A 205 1.73 28.74 10.81
CA ASN A 205 1.50 29.98 11.56
C ASN A 205 0.13 30.09 12.29
N GLU A 206 -0.83 29.20 12.07
CA GLU A 206 -2.09 29.19 12.84
C GLU A 206 -2.02 28.34 14.12
N ILE A 207 -1.11 27.37 14.17
CA ILE A 207 -0.93 26.50 15.34
C ILE A 207 -0.29 27.29 16.50
N SER A 208 0.58 28.26 16.20
CA SER A 208 1.21 29.11 17.23
C SER A 208 0.27 30.14 17.86
N LYS A 209 -0.93 30.39 17.28
CA LYS A 209 -1.89 31.38 17.79
C LYS A 209 -2.94 30.78 18.74
N LYS A 210 -2.99 29.46 18.91
CA LYS A 210 -3.94 28.79 19.83
C LYS A 210 -3.40 28.53 21.24
N HIS A 211 -2.22 29.04 21.60
CA HIS A 211 -1.75 29.01 22.98
C HIS A 211 -1.15 30.36 23.42
N PRO A 212 -1.98 31.41 23.65
CA PRO A 212 -1.55 32.50 24.52
C PRO A 212 -1.51 31.97 25.96
N ASP A 213 -0.29 31.89 26.49
CA ASP A 213 0.09 31.92 27.91
C ASP A 213 -1.03 31.72 28.95
N LYS A 214 -1.08 30.52 29.54
CA LYS A 214 -1.34 30.40 30.99
C LYS A 214 0.00 30.43 31.72
N ALA A 215 0.60 31.61 31.76
CA ALA A 215 1.67 31.92 32.69
C ALA A 215 1.43 33.33 33.25
N LYS A 216 0.98 33.37 34.52
CA LYS A 216 1.09 34.44 35.54
C LYS A 216 -0.26 34.75 36.19
N GLY A 217 -0.30 34.50 37.50
CA GLY A 217 -1.39 34.77 38.42
C GLY A 217 -1.40 33.74 39.54
#